data_AF-A0A1C5M8Z8-F1
#
_entry.id   AF-A0A1C5M8Z8-F1
#
_cell.length_a   1.000
_cell.length_b   1.000
_cell.length_c   1.000
_cell.angle_alpha   90.00
_cell.angle_beta   90.00
_cell.angle_gamma   90.00
#
_symmetry.space_group_name_H-M   'P 1'
#
loop_
_entity.id
_entity.type
_entity.pdbx_description
1 polymer ?
#
loop_
_entity_poly.entity_id
_entity_poly.type
_entity_poly.pdbx_seq_one_letter_code
_entity_poly.pdbx_strand_id
1 'polypeptide(L)'
;MEYVINDAKKKGKQGVCVISSKKKKSYLADKKFFLKYGFEVVDQIEDYELLSLSFNHQKPFFCKSVKQMMIDSNHITIYYSPQCPFTLNCIHEIKEYIKDCNIQVDFIKIDTLEKAKNIPCIFNNWAVFKNGKYVSHILLNKKGFEKLLND
;
A
#
# COMPACT_ATOMS: atom_id res chain seq x y z
N MET A 1 11.53 4.28 -17.90
CA MET A 1 12.33 3.54 -16.89
C MET A 1 13.79 3.97 -16.92
N GLU A 2 14.42 4.01 -18.09
CA GLU A 2 15.83 4.47 -18.26
C GLU A 2 16.12 5.80 -17.56
N TYR A 3 15.24 6.80 -17.68
CA TYR A 3 15.35 8.07 -16.95
C TYR A 3 15.51 7.88 -15.44
N VAL A 4 14.66 7.05 -14.81
CA VAL A 4 14.67 6.79 -13.36
C VAL A 4 15.97 6.11 -12.94
N ILE A 5 16.43 5.14 -13.73
CA ILE A 5 17.69 4.43 -13.47
C ILE A 5 18.89 5.39 -13.55
N ASN A 6 18.94 6.23 -14.58
CA ASN A 6 20.02 7.19 -14.77
C ASN A 6 20.01 8.28 -13.70
N ASP A 7 18.83 8.79 -13.32
CA ASP A 7 18.69 9.77 -12.23
C ASP A 7 19.12 9.17 -10.88
N ALA A 8 18.74 7.93 -10.58
CA ALA A 8 19.15 7.23 -9.37
C ALA A 8 20.68 7.07 -9.30
N LYS A 9 21.32 6.67 -10.41
CA LYS A 9 22.79 6.60 -10.51
C LYS A 9 23.44 7.96 -10.33
N LYS A 10 22.96 9.00 -11.02
CA LYS A 10 23.47 10.38 -10.91
C LYS A 10 23.39 10.92 -9.49
N LYS A 11 22.35 10.55 -8.74
CA LYS A 11 22.15 10.93 -7.34
C LYS A 11 22.87 10.02 -6.34
N GLY A 12 23.74 9.11 -6.79
CA GLY A 12 24.49 8.20 -5.93
C GLY A 12 23.61 7.23 -5.13
N LYS A 13 22.42 6.89 -5.62
CA LYS A 13 21.54 5.90 -4.98
C LYS A 13 22.10 4.49 -5.17
N GLN A 14 21.72 3.59 -4.28
CA GLN A 14 22.17 2.19 -4.29
C GLN A 14 21.36 1.29 -5.24
N GLY A 15 20.23 1.79 -5.75
CA GLY A 15 19.34 1.04 -6.63
C GLY A 15 17.96 1.70 -6.72
N VAL A 16 17.05 1.01 -7.40
CA VAL A 16 15.63 1.37 -7.51
C VAL A 16 14.81 0.19 -7.01
N CYS A 17 13.71 0.45 -6.29
CA CYS A 17 12.78 -0.58 -5.86
C CYS A 17 11.33 -0.16 -6.10
N VAL A 18 10.45 -1.15 -6.21
CA VAL A 18 9.02 -0.95 -6.48
C VAL A 18 8.22 -2.13 -5.93
N ILE A 19 7.02 -1.85 -5.45
CA ILE A 19 6.05 -2.89 -5.08
C ILE A 19 5.23 -3.24 -6.33
N SER A 20 5.13 -4.52 -6.63
CA SER A 20 4.24 -5.10 -7.64
C SER A 20 3.46 -6.26 -7.03
N SER A 21 2.85 -7.09 -7.87
CA SER A 21 2.07 -8.24 -7.46
C SER A 21 2.28 -9.42 -8.41
N LYS A 22 2.14 -10.64 -7.87
CA LYS A 22 2.29 -11.91 -8.61
C LYS A 22 1.40 -11.96 -9.86
N LYS A 23 0.18 -11.44 -9.73
CA LYS A 23 -0.79 -11.19 -10.81
C LYS A 23 -1.09 -9.70 -10.87
N LYS A 24 -1.45 -9.16 -12.05
CA LYS A 24 -1.80 -7.74 -12.21
C LYS A 24 -2.95 -7.36 -11.25
N LYS A 25 -2.71 -6.36 -10.40
CA LYS A 25 -3.71 -5.77 -9.49
C LYS A 25 -3.91 -4.30 -9.83
N SER A 26 -5.10 -3.77 -9.55
CA SER A 26 -5.40 -2.34 -9.74
C SER A 26 -4.39 -1.47 -9.00
N TYR A 27 -4.01 -0.36 -9.63
CA TYR A 27 -3.04 0.63 -9.12
C TYR A 27 -1.60 0.12 -8.94
N LEU A 28 -1.30 -1.14 -9.29
CA LEU A 28 0.07 -1.67 -9.31
C LEU A 28 0.51 -1.93 -10.75
N ALA A 29 1.74 -1.53 -11.05
CA ALA A 29 2.35 -1.79 -12.35
C ALA A 29 2.68 -3.29 -12.48
N ASP A 30 2.52 -3.82 -13.69
CA ASP A 30 2.81 -5.23 -14.00
C ASP A 30 4.30 -5.52 -13.87
N LYS A 31 4.66 -6.55 -13.09
CA LYS A 31 6.06 -6.94 -12.87
C LYS A 31 6.81 -7.22 -14.16
N LYS A 32 6.13 -7.75 -15.19
CA LYS A 32 6.74 -8.04 -16.49
C LYS A 32 7.37 -6.81 -17.14
N PHE A 33 6.87 -5.60 -16.84
CA PHE A 33 7.49 -4.37 -17.31
C PHE A 33 8.87 -4.16 -16.67
N PHE A 34 8.99 -4.33 -15.35
CA PHE A 34 10.23 -4.10 -14.61
C PHE A 34 11.29 -5.17 -14.90
N LEU A 35 10.88 -6.44 -15.06
CA LEU A 35 11.81 -7.54 -15.38
C LEU A 35 12.62 -7.28 -16.66
N LYS A 36 12.03 -6.59 -17.66
CA LYS A 36 12.73 -6.19 -18.90
C LYS A 36 13.91 -5.25 -18.66
N TYR A 37 13.93 -4.55 -17.52
CA TYR A 37 14.98 -3.63 -17.12
C TYR A 37 15.94 -4.22 -16.07
N GLY A 38 15.91 -5.55 -15.86
CA GLY A 38 16.81 -6.23 -14.94
C GLY A 38 16.42 -6.13 -13.46
N PHE A 39 15.19 -5.74 -13.15
CA PHE A 39 14.68 -5.86 -11.79
C PHE A 39 14.51 -7.33 -11.41
N GLU A 40 14.77 -7.66 -10.16
CA GLU A 40 14.57 -8.98 -9.58
C GLU A 40 13.54 -8.91 -8.46
N VAL A 41 12.79 -10.00 -8.24
CA VAL A 41 11.99 -10.14 -7.01
C VAL A 41 12.96 -10.42 -5.86
N VAL A 42 12.99 -9.54 -4.87
CA VAL A 42 13.93 -9.61 -3.73
C VAL A 42 13.25 -9.94 -2.40
N ASP A 43 11.93 -9.72 -2.32
CA ASP A 43 11.11 -10.13 -1.19
C ASP A 43 9.64 -10.25 -1.63
N GLN A 44 8.84 -10.98 -0.87
CA GLN A 44 7.43 -11.21 -1.15
C GLN A 44 6.61 -11.30 0.13
N ILE A 45 5.32 -10.99 0.02
CA ILE A 45 4.32 -11.11 1.08
C ILE A 45 2.95 -11.31 0.44
N GLU A 46 2.29 -12.42 0.77
CA GLU A 46 1.03 -12.82 0.13
C GLU A 46 1.12 -12.76 -1.41
N ASP A 47 0.30 -11.93 -2.04
CA ASP A 47 0.28 -11.68 -3.49
C ASP A 47 1.24 -10.59 -3.96
N TYR A 48 1.91 -9.89 -3.04
CA TYR A 48 2.74 -8.73 -3.34
C TYR A 48 4.22 -9.11 -3.40
N GLU A 49 4.93 -8.43 -4.29
CA GLU A 49 6.35 -8.65 -4.54
C GLU A 49 7.09 -7.32 -4.45
N LEU A 50 8.23 -7.31 -3.76
CA LEU A 50 9.19 -6.22 -3.79
C LEU A 50 10.19 -6.53 -4.89
N LEU A 51 10.25 -5.66 -5.90
CA LEU A 51 11.22 -5.74 -6.97
C LEU A 51 12.34 -4.74 -6.73
N SER A 52 13.57 -5.12 -7.07
CA SER A 52 14.71 -4.23 -6.99
C SER A 52 15.67 -4.40 -8.16
N LEU A 53 16.15 -3.26 -8.66
CA LEU A 53 17.33 -3.14 -9.49
C LEU A 53 18.44 -2.56 -8.61
N SER A 54 19.33 -3.40 -8.12
CA SER A 54 20.46 -3.00 -7.26
C SER A 54 21.67 -2.59 -8.09
N PHE A 55 22.38 -1.54 -7.67
CA PHE A 55 23.63 -1.09 -8.27
C PHE A 55 24.87 -1.50 -7.47
N ASN A 56 24.68 -1.97 -6.23
CA ASN A 56 25.74 -2.33 -5.28
C ASN A 56 25.52 -3.70 -4.62
N HIS A 57 24.67 -4.54 -5.20
CA HIS A 57 24.26 -5.86 -4.69
C HIS A 57 23.46 -5.85 -3.37
N GLN A 58 23.21 -4.69 -2.74
CA GLN A 58 22.30 -4.62 -1.59
C GLN A 58 20.85 -4.69 -2.05
N LYS A 59 20.03 -5.46 -1.33
CA LYS A 59 18.63 -5.72 -1.66
C LYS A 59 17.72 -5.27 -0.51
N PRO A 60 16.67 -4.47 -0.77
CA PRO A 60 15.68 -4.13 0.24
C PRO A 60 14.78 -5.32 0.56
N PHE A 61 14.15 -5.29 1.73
CA PHE A 61 13.17 -6.29 2.17
C PHE A 61 12.07 -5.62 2.98
N PHE A 62 10.91 -6.27 3.07
CA PHE A 62 9.81 -5.82 3.92
C PHE A 62 10.14 -6.03 5.39
N CYS A 63 9.85 -5.05 6.23
CA CYS A 63 10.04 -5.16 7.67
C CYS A 63 9.29 -6.38 8.24
N LYS A 64 9.85 -7.04 9.26
CA LYS A 64 9.21 -8.22 9.87
C LYS A 64 7.82 -7.91 10.43
N SER A 65 7.62 -6.71 10.96
CA SER A 65 6.35 -6.22 11.51
C SER A 65 5.22 -6.22 10.49
N VAL A 66 5.51 -5.96 9.20
CA VAL A 66 4.47 -5.90 8.17
C VAL A 66 4.12 -7.26 7.58
N LYS A 67 4.90 -8.31 7.87
CA LYS A 67 4.71 -9.66 7.29
C LYS A 67 3.39 -10.31 7.67
N GLN A 68 2.80 -9.90 8.79
CA GLN A 68 1.51 -10.41 9.25
C GLN A 68 0.33 -9.72 8.56
N MET A 69 0.47 -8.46 8.11
CA MET A 69 -0.63 -7.67 7.54
C MET A 69 -1.89 -7.69 8.43
N MET A 70 -1.69 -7.55 9.75
CA MET A 70 -2.74 -7.63 10.76
C MET A 70 -2.67 -6.46 11.74
N ILE A 71 -3.82 -6.14 12.33
CA ILE A 71 -3.97 -5.12 13.38
C ILE A 71 -4.75 -5.68 14.56
N ASP A 72 -4.49 -5.11 15.74
CA ASP A 72 -5.24 -5.39 16.96
C ASP A 72 -6.50 -4.51 17.02
N SER A 73 -7.39 -4.70 16.05
CA SER A 73 -8.71 -4.07 16.01
C SER A 73 -9.72 -5.00 15.36
N ASN A 74 -10.90 -5.10 15.95
CA ASN A 74 -12.01 -5.88 15.41
C ASN A 74 -12.94 -5.05 14.50
N HIS A 75 -12.65 -3.76 14.31
CA HIS A 75 -13.46 -2.88 13.47
C HIS A 75 -12.92 -2.80 12.05
N ILE A 76 -13.63 -2.07 11.20
CA ILE A 76 -13.08 -1.64 9.93
C ILE A 76 -12.13 -0.48 10.21
N THR A 77 -10.88 -0.62 9.79
CA THR A 77 -9.86 0.42 9.98
C THR A 77 -9.27 0.81 8.63
N ILE A 78 -9.29 2.11 8.34
CA ILE A 78 -8.74 2.70 7.12
C ILE A 78 -7.54 3.57 7.49
N TYR A 79 -6.36 3.11 7.10
CA TYR A 79 -5.15 3.90 7.14
C TYR A 79 -5.03 4.71 5.85
N TYR A 80 -4.72 6.02 5.96
CA TYR A 80 -4.66 6.88 4.77
C TYR A 80 -3.62 8.00 4.88
N SER A 81 -3.08 8.41 3.73
CA SER A 81 -2.23 9.60 3.58
C SER A 81 -2.76 10.46 2.42
N PRO A 82 -2.81 11.80 2.53
CA PRO A 82 -3.33 12.69 1.49
C PRO A 82 -2.35 12.88 0.31
N GLN A 83 -1.73 11.79 -0.17
CA GLN A 83 -0.86 11.80 -1.36
C GLN A 83 -1.65 11.94 -2.66
N CYS A 84 -2.91 11.48 -2.66
CA CYS A 84 -3.83 11.56 -3.79
C CYS A 84 -4.98 12.52 -3.46
N PRO A 85 -5.34 13.46 -4.36
CA PRO A 85 -6.41 14.44 -4.11
C PRO A 85 -7.78 13.78 -3.82
N PHE A 86 -8.03 12.60 -4.38
CA PHE A 86 -9.28 11.86 -4.18
C PHE A 86 -9.42 11.27 -2.76
N THR A 87 -8.32 11.09 -2.04
CA THR A 87 -8.31 10.43 -0.73
C THR A 87 -9.25 11.11 0.27
N LEU A 88 -9.20 12.44 0.35
CA LEU A 88 -10.01 13.19 1.31
C LEU A 88 -11.49 13.14 0.96
N ASN A 89 -11.84 13.18 -0.33
CA ASN A 89 -13.21 13.04 -0.78
C ASN A 89 -13.77 11.65 -0.44
N CYS A 90 -13.00 10.58 -0.70
CA CYS A 90 -13.37 9.22 -0.33
C CYS A 90 -13.61 9.06 1.17
N ILE A 91 -12.73 9.62 2.01
CA ILE A 91 -12.92 9.63 3.47
C ILE A 91 -14.20 10.38 3.86
N HIS A 92 -14.47 11.53 3.24
CA HIS A 92 -15.69 12.30 3.50
C HIS A 92 -16.94 11.51 3.13
N GLU A 93 -16.99 10.90 1.94
CA GLU A 93 -18.13 10.07 1.51
C GLU A 93 -18.41 8.90 2.45
N ILE A 94 -17.37 8.20 2.92
CA ILE A 94 -17.53 7.10 3.88
C ILE A 94 -18.02 7.64 5.23
N LYS A 95 -17.46 8.76 5.70
CA LYS A 95 -17.89 9.39 6.96
C LYS A 95 -19.34 9.82 6.93
N GLU A 96 -19.81 10.42 5.84
CA GLU A 96 -21.23 10.77 5.69
C GLU A 96 -22.10 9.51 5.66
N TYR A 97 -21.69 8.47 4.93
CA TYR A 97 -22.44 7.22 4.85
C TYR A 97 -22.61 6.53 6.21
N ILE A 98 -21.55 6.50 7.04
CA ILE A 98 -21.62 5.83 8.34
C ILE A 98 -22.31 6.65 9.43
N LYS A 99 -22.61 7.95 9.24
CA LYS A 99 -23.40 8.70 10.23
C LYS A 99 -24.80 8.11 10.40
N ASP A 100 -25.36 7.62 9.29
CA ASP A 100 -26.70 7.05 9.24
C ASP A 100 -26.71 5.53 9.52
N CYS A 101 -25.52 4.93 9.70
CA CYS A 101 -25.34 3.50 9.94
C CYS A 101 -24.71 3.27 11.31
N ASN A 102 -25.18 2.30 12.10
CA ASN A 102 -24.58 1.98 13.39
C ASN A 102 -23.28 1.15 13.24
N ILE A 103 -22.31 1.67 12.48
CA ILE A 103 -21.07 0.98 12.07
C ILE A 103 -19.88 1.78 12.59
N GLN A 104 -19.01 1.11 13.35
CA GLN A 104 -17.76 1.70 13.81
C GLN A 104 -16.66 1.55 12.75
N VAL A 105 -16.07 2.68 12.35
CA VAL A 105 -14.94 2.74 11.41
C VAL A 105 -13.85 3.64 11.97
N ASP A 106 -12.64 3.11 12.05
CA ASP A 106 -11.47 3.85 12.50
C ASP A 106 -10.72 4.45 11.30
N PHE A 107 -10.52 5.76 11.28
CA PHE A 107 -9.75 6.45 10.24
C PHE A 107 -8.40 6.90 10.79
N ILE A 108 -7.31 6.27 10.37
CA ILE A 108 -5.97 6.54 10.88
C ILE A 108 -5.16 7.29 9.82
N LYS A 109 -4.94 8.59 10.06
CA LYS A 109 -4.13 9.42 9.17
C LYS A 109 -2.64 9.18 9.39
N ILE A 110 -1.93 8.92 8.30
CA ILE A 110 -0.48 8.75 8.22
C ILE A 110 0.12 10.09 7.75
N ASP A 111 0.52 10.90 8.71
CA ASP A 111 1.04 12.27 8.52
C ASP A 111 2.46 12.46 9.08
N THR A 112 3.08 11.40 9.61
CA THR A 112 4.46 11.41 10.08
C THR A 112 5.26 10.26 9.46
N LEU A 113 6.57 10.45 9.35
CA LEU A 113 7.50 9.41 8.91
C LEU A 113 7.44 8.17 9.81
N GLU A 114 7.29 8.39 11.12
CA GLU A 114 7.18 7.31 12.11
C GLU A 114 5.95 6.44 11.85
N LYS A 115 4.77 7.06 11.71
CA LYS A 115 3.53 6.33 11.36
C LYS A 115 3.69 5.57 10.03
N ALA A 116 4.32 6.21 9.04
CA ALA A 116 4.53 5.59 7.72
C ALA A 116 5.48 4.38 7.77
N LYS A 117 6.42 4.34 8.72
CA LYS A 117 7.33 3.21 8.94
C LYS A 117 6.72 2.11 9.80
N ASN A 118 5.82 2.46 10.72
CA ASN A 118 5.23 1.55 11.70
C ASN A 118 3.86 1.00 11.29
N ILE A 119 3.29 1.47 10.17
CA ILE A 119 2.04 0.92 9.66
C ILE A 119 2.16 -0.60 9.46
N PRO A 120 1.19 -1.40 9.92
CA PRO A 120 1.29 -2.86 9.90
C PRO A 120 0.96 -3.47 8.53
N CYS A 121 1.27 -2.77 7.44
CA CYS A 121 1.18 -3.27 6.08
C CYS A 121 2.15 -2.59 5.13
N ILE A 122 2.27 -3.11 3.91
CA ILE A 122 3.17 -2.59 2.88
C ILE A 122 2.68 -1.29 2.21
N PHE A 123 1.47 -0.82 2.50
CA PHE A 123 0.85 0.35 1.88
C PHE A 123 0.64 1.46 2.91
N ASN A 124 1.39 2.56 2.77
CA ASN A 124 1.32 3.72 3.66
C ASN A 124 0.51 4.89 3.08
N ASN A 125 -0.19 4.68 1.97
CA ASN A 125 -1.02 5.67 1.31
C ASN A 125 -2.52 5.41 1.51
N TRP A 126 -2.94 4.16 1.37
CA TRP A 126 -4.29 3.68 1.64
C TRP A 126 -4.27 2.18 1.95
N ALA A 127 -4.80 1.79 3.10
CA ALA A 127 -4.95 0.38 3.46
C ALA A 127 -6.21 0.17 4.30
N VAL A 128 -6.98 -0.85 3.93
CA VAL A 128 -8.24 -1.21 4.58
C VAL A 128 -8.05 -2.53 5.32
N PHE A 129 -8.48 -2.55 6.57
CA PHE A 129 -8.52 -3.73 7.43
C PHE A 129 -9.97 -3.98 7.89
N LYS A 130 -10.34 -5.25 8.04
CA LYS A 130 -11.62 -5.70 8.60
C LYS A 130 -11.33 -6.88 9.53
N ASN A 131 -11.82 -6.82 10.77
CA ASN A 131 -11.61 -7.88 11.78
C ASN A 131 -10.14 -8.26 11.94
N GLY A 132 -9.28 -7.25 12.08
CA GLY A 132 -7.84 -7.42 12.29
C GLY A 132 -7.03 -7.83 11.06
N LYS A 133 -7.66 -8.12 9.91
CA LYS A 133 -6.97 -8.62 8.71
C LYS A 133 -6.95 -7.59 7.60
N TYR A 134 -5.84 -7.52 6.88
CA TYR A 134 -5.72 -6.72 5.67
C TYR A 134 -6.70 -7.19 4.60
N VAL A 135 -7.41 -6.23 3.99
CA VAL A 135 -8.38 -6.48 2.93
C VAL A 135 -7.88 -5.96 1.59
N SER A 136 -7.49 -4.68 1.52
CA SER A 136 -7.18 -4.06 0.23
C SER A 136 -6.40 -2.75 0.34
N HIS A 137 -5.67 -2.42 -0.74
CA HIS A 137 -5.06 -1.11 -1.01
C HIS A 137 -5.88 -0.27 -1.99
N ILE A 138 -7.03 -0.79 -2.45
CA ILE A 138 -7.92 -0.09 -3.38
C ILE A 138 -8.64 1.01 -2.61
N LEU A 139 -8.56 2.23 -3.14
CA LEU A 139 -9.28 3.39 -2.63
C LEU A 139 -10.78 3.12 -2.63
N LEU A 140 -11.44 3.26 -1.48
CA LEU A 140 -12.88 3.03 -1.36
C LEU A 140 -13.62 4.37 -1.39
N ASN A 141 -14.59 4.48 -2.29
CA ASN A 141 -15.66 5.48 -2.22
C ASN A 141 -16.88 4.87 -1.50
N LYS A 142 -17.99 5.61 -1.39
CA LYS A 142 -19.22 5.10 -0.74
C LYS A 142 -19.62 3.70 -1.22
N LYS A 143 -19.72 3.49 -2.54
CA LYS A 143 -20.12 2.19 -3.13
C LYS A 143 -19.13 1.07 -2.82
N GLY A 144 -17.83 1.35 -2.88
CA GLY A 144 -16.80 0.38 -2.54
C GLY A 144 -16.87 -0.03 -1.07
N PHE A 145 -17.18 0.92 -0.20
CA PHE A 145 -17.39 0.67 1.23
C PHE A 145 -18.66 -0.13 1.50
N GLU A 146 -19.79 0.21 0.86
CA GLU A 146 -21.03 -0.59 0.93
C GLU A 146 -20.80 -2.06 0.56
N LYS A 147 -20.02 -2.29 -0.51
CA LYS A 147 -19.67 -3.65 -0.91
C LYS A 147 -18.84 -4.37 0.15
N LEU A 148 -17.83 -3.70 0.72
CA LEU A 148 -16.99 -4.24 1.79
C LEU A 148 -17.81 -4.70 3.02
N LEU A 149 -18.92 -4.03 3.32
CA LEU A 149 -19.79 -4.41 4.43
C LEU A 149 -20.53 -5.72 4.17
N ASN A 150 -20.93 -5.96 2.92
CA ASN A 150 -21.72 -7.11 2.50
C ASN A 150 -20.88 -8.37 2.18
N ASP A 151 -19.56 -8.22 2.02
CA ASP A 151 -18.59 -9.31 1.83
C ASP A 151 -18.18 -9.95 3.17
#